data_AF-A0A5W5VT61-F1
#
_entry.id   AF-A0A5W5VT61-F1
#
_cell.length_a   1.000
_cell.length_b   1.000
_cell.length_c   1.000
_cell.angle_alpha   90.00
_cell.angle_beta   90.00
_cell.angle_gamma   90.00
#
_symmetry.space_group_name_H-M   'P 1'
#
loop_
_entity.id
_entity.type
_entity.pdbx_description
1 polymer ?
#
loop_
_entity_poly.entity_id
_entity_poly.type
_entity_poly.pdbx_seq_one_letter_code
_entity_poly.pdbx_strand_id
1 'polypeptide(L)'
;MNLSLIKVCLTRLLPGLLVCVLLGGAGWALHHAGYNAGHAAAKADGDAALAREQKARSDERQALTQAHLQALLVAQDKTHQQQQRADALAEQLADKTAALARTEQQLRLNIHKAVSDDNKTADSGCGYNGIGPHSLQLYEQALGYGDARPRDSGGH
;
A
#
# COMPACT_ATOMS: atom_id res chain seq x y z
N MET A 1 -22.26 8.74 -101.76
CA MET A 1 -21.99 9.77 -100.73
C MET A 1 -20.70 10.49 -101.10
N ASN A 2 -20.75 11.81 -101.32
CA ASN A 2 -19.62 12.58 -101.83
C ASN A 2 -18.51 12.72 -100.78
N LEU A 3 -17.30 12.26 -101.12
CA LEU A 3 -16.12 12.25 -100.25
C LEU A 3 -15.78 13.65 -99.71
N SER A 4 -16.06 14.71 -100.48
CA SER A 4 -15.85 16.11 -100.07
C SER A 4 -16.78 16.59 -98.95
N LEU A 5 -18.01 16.09 -98.90
CA LEU A 5 -18.98 16.43 -97.84
C LEU A 5 -18.58 15.80 -96.50
N ILE A 6 -18.09 14.56 -96.54
CA ILE A 6 -17.55 13.86 -95.36
C ILE A 6 -16.28 14.57 -94.85
N LYS A 7 -15.39 14.99 -95.76
CA LYS A 7 -14.14 15.67 -95.39
C LYS A 7 -14.39 17.01 -94.71
N VAL A 8 -15.33 17.82 -95.21
CA VAL A 8 -15.71 19.12 -94.61
C VAL A 8 -16.43 18.95 -93.27
N CYS A 9 -17.28 17.93 -93.15
CA CYS A 9 -17.97 17.63 -91.89
C CYS A 9 -16.96 17.19 -90.82
N LEU A 10 -15.99 16.36 -91.20
CA LEU A 10 -14.92 15.89 -90.32
C LEU A 10 -14.01 17.04 -89.87
N THR A 11 -13.53 17.91 -90.78
CA THR A 11 -12.66 19.03 -90.41
C THR A 11 -13.36 20.13 -89.62
N ARG A 12 -14.69 20.29 -89.73
CA ARG A 12 -15.44 21.26 -88.93
C ARG A 12 -15.92 20.73 -87.56
N LEU A 13 -16.22 19.44 -87.43
CA LEU A 13 -16.70 18.86 -86.17
C LEU A 13 -15.57 18.42 -85.23
N LEU A 14 -14.43 17.97 -85.77
CA LEU A 14 -13.24 17.60 -84.98
C LEU A 14 -12.80 18.66 -83.96
N PRO A 15 -12.61 19.93 -84.33
CA PRO A 15 -12.15 20.95 -83.38
C PRO A 15 -13.17 21.18 -82.25
N GLY A 16 -14.48 21.11 -82.54
CA GLY A 16 -15.52 21.23 -81.52
C GLY A 16 -15.51 20.07 -80.53
N LEU A 17 -15.37 18.84 -81.02
CA LEU A 17 -15.25 17.65 -80.17
C LEU A 17 -13.97 17.69 -79.30
N LEU A 18 -12.86 18.15 -79.87
CA LEU A 18 -11.59 18.28 -79.15
C LEU A 18 -11.70 19.29 -77.98
N VAL A 19 -12.37 20.42 -78.21
CA VAL A 19 -12.64 21.42 -77.16
C VAL A 19 -13.56 20.85 -76.08
N CYS A 20 -14.61 20.12 -76.45
CA CYS A 20 -15.50 19.48 -75.48
C CYS A 20 -14.77 18.43 -74.62
N VAL A 21 -13.89 17.62 -75.21
CA VAL A 21 -13.08 16.63 -74.47
C VAL A 21 -12.09 17.33 -73.54
N LEU A 22 -11.46 18.42 -73.99
CA LEU A 22 -10.54 19.21 -73.15
C LEU A 22 -11.25 19.84 -71.95
N LEU A 23 -12.41 20.45 -72.16
CA LEU A 23 -13.21 21.05 -71.09
C LEU A 23 -13.77 20.00 -70.14
N GLY A 24 -14.24 18.87 -70.65
CA GLY A 24 -14.72 17.75 -69.83
C GLY A 24 -13.60 17.11 -69.00
N GLY A 25 -12.43 16.90 -69.60
CA GLY A 25 -11.25 16.36 -68.92
C GLY A 25 -10.71 17.32 -67.84
N ALA A 26 -10.65 18.62 -68.14
CA ALA A 26 -10.22 19.64 -67.18
C ALA A 26 -11.21 19.76 -66.01
N GLY A 27 -12.52 19.77 -66.29
CA GLY A 27 -13.56 19.80 -65.26
C GLY A 27 -13.53 18.56 -64.36
N TRP A 28 -13.37 17.38 -64.94
CA TRP A 28 -13.25 16.13 -64.19
C TRP A 28 -11.98 16.08 -63.33
N ALA A 29 -10.84 16.50 -63.87
CA ALA A 29 -9.57 16.53 -63.13
C ALA A 29 -9.63 17.51 -61.95
N LEU A 30 -10.19 18.71 -62.15
CA LEU A 30 -10.32 19.70 -61.08
C LEU A 30 -11.29 19.22 -59.97
N HIS A 31 -12.41 18.61 -60.37
CA HIS A 31 -13.37 18.04 -59.43
C HIS A 31 -12.76 16.89 -58.62
N HIS A 32 -12.05 15.97 -59.27
CA HIS A 32 -11.43 14.82 -58.61
C HIS A 32 -10.26 15.24 -57.69
N ALA A 33 -9.48 16.25 -58.09
CA ALA A 33 -8.43 16.82 -57.26
C ALA A 33 -8.99 17.51 -56.01
N GLY A 34 -10.05 18.32 -56.17
CA GLY A 34 -10.72 18.99 -55.07
C GLY A 34 -11.37 18.02 -54.08
N TYR A 35 -12.07 17.00 -54.58
CA TYR A 35 -12.70 15.97 -53.75
C TYR A 35 -11.65 15.17 -52.96
N ASN A 36 -10.58 14.73 -53.62
CA ASN A 36 -9.52 13.97 -52.96
C ASN A 36 -8.79 14.81 -51.91
N ALA A 37 -8.50 16.08 -52.22
CA ALA A 37 -7.85 16.99 -51.29
C ALA A 37 -8.72 17.26 -50.05
N GLY A 38 -10.02 17.53 -50.25
CA GLY A 38 -10.97 17.73 -49.16
C GLY A 38 -11.15 16.47 -48.30
N HIS A 39 -11.26 15.30 -48.93
CA HIS A 39 -11.35 14.03 -48.22
C HIS A 39 -10.07 13.70 -47.43
N ALA A 40 -8.89 13.94 -48.01
CA ALA A 40 -7.62 13.73 -47.33
C ALA A 40 -7.46 14.68 -46.13
N ALA A 41 -7.85 15.95 -46.27
CA ALA A 41 -7.82 16.92 -45.19
C ALA A 41 -8.78 16.54 -44.05
N ALA A 42 -10.04 16.20 -44.37
CA ALA A 42 -11.02 15.76 -43.39
C ALA A 42 -10.58 14.49 -42.65
N LYS A 43 -9.95 13.55 -43.36
CA LYS A 43 -9.39 12.35 -42.76
C LYS A 43 -8.22 12.67 -41.82
N ALA A 44 -7.29 13.54 -42.24
CA ALA A 44 -6.17 13.95 -41.40
C ALA A 44 -6.62 14.66 -40.12
N ASP A 45 -7.63 15.53 -40.21
CA ASP A 45 -8.20 16.21 -39.04
C ASP A 45 -8.90 15.23 -38.09
N GLY A 46 -9.65 14.27 -38.65
CA GLY A 46 -10.28 13.19 -37.88
C GLY A 46 -9.26 12.30 -37.17
N ASP A 47 -8.23 11.86 -37.89
CA ASP A 47 -7.15 11.02 -37.35
C ASP A 47 -6.38 11.79 -36.25
N ALA A 48 -6.12 13.08 -36.44
CA ALA A 48 -5.47 13.93 -35.44
C ALA A 48 -6.35 14.14 -34.20
N ALA A 49 -7.66 14.33 -34.36
CA ALA A 49 -8.61 14.42 -33.24
C ALA A 49 -8.66 13.11 -32.46
N LEU A 50 -8.72 11.97 -33.16
CA LEU A 50 -8.76 10.65 -32.55
C LEU A 50 -7.45 10.34 -31.80
N ALA A 51 -6.29 10.68 -32.38
CA ALA A 51 -5.00 10.50 -31.73
C ALA A 51 -4.88 11.35 -30.45
N ARG A 52 -5.39 12.58 -30.46
CA ARG A 52 -5.44 13.45 -29.26
C ARG A 52 -6.32 12.86 -28.17
N GLU A 53 -7.51 12.39 -28.51
CA GLU A 53 -8.44 11.73 -27.57
C GLU A 53 -7.83 10.44 -26.98
N GLN A 54 -7.22 9.60 -27.82
CA GLN A 54 -6.56 8.37 -27.36
C GLN A 54 -5.41 8.69 -26.39
N LYS A 55 -4.61 9.71 -26.70
CA LYS A 55 -3.52 10.16 -25.84
C LYS A 55 -4.04 10.72 -24.51
N ALA A 56 -5.06 11.58 -24.55
CA ALA A 56 -5.65 12.13 -23.33
C ALA A 56 -6.18 11.01 -22.41
N ARG A 57 -6.86 10.01 -22.98
CA ARG A 57 -7.34 8.84 -22.22
C ARG A 57 -6.20 7.96 -21.69
N SER A 58 -5.11 7.79 -22.43
CA SER A 58 -3.97 7.03 -21.94
C SER A 58 -3.28 7.75 -20.79
N ASP A 59 -3.12 9.07 -20.89
CA ASP A 59 -2.46 9.89 -19.88
C ASP A 59 -3.30 9.92 -18.59
N GLU A 60 -4.63 10.05 -18.70
CA GLU A 60 -5.55 9.97 -17.55
C GLU A 60 -5.50 8.60 -16.87
N ARG A 61 -5.52 7.51 -17.64
CA ARG A 61 -5.41 6.15 -17.10
C ARG A 61 -4.06 5.92 -16.39
N GLN A 62 -2.98 6.46 -16.94
CA GLN A 62 -1.66 6.37 -16.32
C GLN A 62 -1.62 7.17 -15.02
N ALA A 63 -2.16 8.39 -15.00
CA ALA A 63 -2.23 9.22 -13.79
C ALA A 63 -3.05 8.54 -12.68
N LEU A 64 -4.22 7.98 -13.01
CA LEU A 64 -5.04 7.22 -12.07
C LEU A 64 -4.32 5.97 -11.53
N THR A 65 -3.63 5.24 -12.41
CA THR A 65 -2.85 4.06 -12.01
C THR A 65 -1.71 4.44 -11.06
N GLN A 66 -0.99 5.52 -11.36
CA GLN A 66 0.08 6.02 -10.49
C GLN A 66 -0.46 6.46 -9.12
N ALA A 67 -1.59 7.19 -9.10
CA ALA A 67 -2.24 7.60 -7.86
C ALA A 67 -2.69 6.38 -7.03
N HIS A 68 -3.27 5.37 -7.68
CA HIS A 68 -3.65 4.12 -7.01
C HIS A 68 -2.45 3.36 -6.46
N LEU A 69 -1.35 3.24 -7.21
CA LEU A 69 -0.13 2.59 -6.74
C LEU A 69 0.46 3.32 -5.52
N GLN A 70 0.51 4.65 -5.53
CA GLN A 70 0.96 5.44 -4.39
C GLN A 70 0.06 5.25 -3.17
N ALA A 71 -1.27 5.28 -3.35
CA ALA A 71 -2.22 5.02 -2.27
C ALA A 71 -2.06 3.62 -1.68
N LEU A 72 -1.80 2.62 -2.53
CA LEU A 72 -1.55 1.23 -2.11
C LEU A 72 -0.27 1.11 -1.29
N LEU A 73 0.82 1.74 -1.72
CA LEU A 73 2.09 1.77 -0.97
C LEU A 73 1.92 2.41 0.41
N VAL A 74 1.24 3.57 0.48
CA VAL A 74 0.97 4.24 1.76
C VAL A 74 0.11 3.38 2.69
N ALA A 75 -0.88 2.65 2.15
CA ALA A 75 -1.71 1.73 2.93
C ALA A 75 -0.90 0.52 3.44
N GLN A 76 0.00 0.00 2.60
CA GLN A 76 0.89 -1.09 2.96
C GLN A 76 1.85 -0.68 4.09
N ASP A 77 2.49 0.49 3.97
CA ASP A 77 3.40 1.03 4.99
C ASP A 77 2.70 1.24 6.33
N LYS A 78 1.47 1.78 6.32
CA LYS A 78 0.67 1.93 7.54
C LYS A 78 0.36 0.60 8.19
N THR A 79 0.00 -0.41 7.41
CA THR A 79 -0.27 -1.77 7.91
C THR A 79 0.98 -2.36 8.54
N HIS A 80 2.13 -2.29 7.87
CA HIS A 80 3.40 -2.77 8.41
C HIS A 80 3.78 -2.05 9.71
N GLN A 81 3.63 -0.73 9.78
CA GLN A 81 3.94 0.03 10.98
C GLN A 81 3.02 -0.37 12.15
N GLN A 82 1.74 -0.60 11.90
CA GLN A 82 0.80 -1.08 12.91
C GLN A 82 1.15 -2.48 13.38
N GLN A 83 1.51 -3.37 12.46
CA GLN A 83 1.92 -4.73 12.79
C GLN A 83 3.19 -4.75 13.64
N GLN A 84 4.23 -3.99 13.26
CA GLN A 84 5.44 -3.85 14.07
C GLN A 84 5.16 -3.34 15.49
N ARG A 85 4.22 -2.38 15.64
CA ARG A 85 3.80 -1.91 16.96
C ARG A 85 3.07 -2.99 17.75
N ALA A 86 2.20 -3.75 17.08
CA ALA A 86 1.48 -4.86 17.71
C ALA A 86 2.45 -5.95 18.17
N ASP A 87 3.41 -6.33 17.34
CA ASP A 87 4.44 -7.33 17.65
C ASP A 87 5.32 -6.87 18.82
N ALA A 88 5.78 -5.61 18.81
CA ALA A 88 6.56 -5.05 19.91
C ALA A 88 5.77 -5.01 21.24
N LEU A 89 4.48 -4.69 21.19
CA LEU A 89 3.61 -4.73 22.37
C LEU A 89 3.37 -6.16 22.85
N ALA A 90 3.20 -7.11 21.93
CA ALA A 90 3.04 -8.52 22.25
C ALA A 90 4.31 -9.08 22.93
N GLU A 91 5.50 -8.73 22.44
CA GLU A 91 6.78 -9.08 23.05
C GLU A 91 6.90 -8.49 24.46
N GLN A 92 6.61 -7.19 24.64
CA GLN A 92 6.62 -6.56 25.96
C GLN A 92 5.64 -7.22 26.92
N LEU A 93 4.45 -7.60 26.45
CA LEU A 93 3.47 -8.33 27.28
C LEU A 93 3.98 -9.72 27.64
N ALA A 94 4.58 -10.45 26.70
CA ALA A 94 5.18 -11.75 26.97
C ALA A 94 6.31 -11.65 28.02
N ASP A 95 7.18 -10.65 27.91
CA ASP A 95 8.25 -10.41 28.87
C ASP A 95 7.72 -10.04 30.26
N LYS A 96 6.74 -9.14 30.32
CA LYS A 96 6.13 -8.72 31.59
C LYS A 96 5.38 -9.86 32.26
N THR A 97 4.64 -10.67 31.50
CA THR A 97 3.94 -11.84 32.05
C THR A 97 4.94 -12.91 32.52
N ALA A 98 6.02 -13.17 31.78
CA ALA A 98 7.07 -14.08 32.20
C ALA A 98 7.79 -13.59 33.47
N ALA A 99 8.12 -12.30 33.55
CA ALA A 99 8.75 -11.70 34.73
C ALA A 99 7.82 -11.78 35.95
N LEU A 100 6.53 -11.53 35.77
CA LEU A 100 5.53 -11.62 36.83
C LEU A 100 5.39 -13.07 37.31
N ALA A 101 5.27 -14.05 36.41
CA ALA A 101 5.21 -15.46 36.77
C ALA A 101 6.45 -15.94 37.54
N ARG A 102 7.65 -15.52 37.14
CA ARG A 102 8.91 -15.79 37.87
C ARG A 102 8.88 -15.18 39.27
N THR A 103 8.43 -13.93 39.38
CA THR A 103 8.34 -13.22 40.66
C THR A 103 7.35 -13.89 41.60
N GLU A 104 6.17 -14.28 41.11
CA GLU A 104 5.17 -15.03 41.89
C GLU A 104 5.71 -16.38 42.36
N GLN A 105 6.42 -17.11 41.51
CA GLN A 105 7.05 -18.37 41.88
C GLN A 105 8.09 -18.17 42.98
N GLN A 106 8.96 -17.17 42.84
CA GLN A 106 9.98 -16.86 43.84
C GLN A 106 9.37 -16.42 45.16
N LEU A 107 8.31 -15.61 45.13
CA LEU A 107 7.58 -15.21 46.33
C LEU A 107 6.95 -16.42 47.03
N ARG A 108 6.31 -17.32 46.29
CA ARG A 108 5.76 -18.57 46.85
C ARG A 108 6.83 -19.42 47.52
N LEU A 109 7.99 -19.57 46.90
CA LEU A 109 9.12 -20.32 47.46
C LEU A 109 9.65 -19.66 48.74
N ASN A 110 9.80 -18.34 48.74
CA ASN A 110 10.26 -17.59 49.92
C ASN A 110 9.27 -17.71 51.09
N ILE A 111 7.97 -17.63 50.83
CA ILE A 111 6.93 -17.84 51.85
C ILE A 111 7.00 -19.27 52.40
N HIS A 112 7.04 -20.29 51.53
CA HIS A 112 7.14 -21.69 51.97
C HIS A 112 8.40 -21.94 52.80
N LYS A 113 9.52 -21.35 52.39
CA LYS A 113 10.78 -21.45 53.12
C LYS A 113 10.68 -20.79 54.48
N ALA A 114 10.16 -19.57 54.58
CA ALA A 114 9.98 -18.87 55.86
C ALA A 114 9.09 -19.68 56.83
N VAL A 115 7.97 -20.20 56.35
CA VAL A 115 7.06 -21.05 57.16
C VAL A 115 7.75 -22.36 57.56
N SER A 116 8.47 -23.00 56.64
CA SER A 116 9.20 -24.24 56.95
C SER A 116 10.33 -24.01 57.95
N ASP A 117 11.06 -22.90 57.85
CA ASP A 117 12.15 -22.58 58.75
C ASP A 117 11.59 -22.24 60.14
N ASP A 118 10.49 -21.47 60.22
CA ASP A 118 9.75 -21.23 61.47
C ASP A 118 9.33 -22.55 62.15
N ASN A 119 8.74 -23.48 61.40
CA ASN A 119 8.33 -24.79 61.93
C ASN A 119 9.50 -25.64 62.44
N LYS A 120 10.71 -25.48 61.88
CA LYS A 120 11.92 -26.19 62.35
C LYS A 120 12.51 -25.57 63.61
N THR A 121 12.48 -24.25 63.73
CA THR A 121 13.00 -23.52 64.92
C THR A 121 12.04 -23.54 66.12
N ALA A 122 10.82 -24.04 65.96
CA ALA A 122 9.88 -24.24 67.06
C ALA A 122 10.33 -25.44 67.94
N ASP A 123 11.34 -25.21 68.77
CA ASP A 123 12.07 -26.19 69.60
C ASP A 123 11.22 -26.89 70.70
N SER A 124 9.92 -26.60 70.77
CA SER A 124 9.02 -26.98 71.88
C SER A 124 7.79 -27.79 71.46
N GLY A 125 7.79 -28.40 70.28
CA GLY A 125 6.80 -29.40 69.87
C GLY A 125 5.39 -28.88 69.56
N CYS A 126 5.10 -27.60 69.82
CA CYS A 126 3.80 -26.98 69.51
C CYS A 126 3.73 -26.26 68.16
N GLY A 127 4.85 -26.12 67.43
CA GLY A 127 4.90 -25.34 66.18
C GLY A 127 4.49 -23.87 66.36
N TYR A 128 4.66 -23.05 65.32
CA TYR A 128 4.04 -21.73 65.31
C TYR A 128 2.59 -21.88 64.81
N ASN A 129 1.61 -21.55 65.65
CA ASN A 129 0.18 -21.47 65.30
C ASN A 129 -0.22 -20.12 64.68
N GLY A 130 0.77 -19.30 64.33
CA GLY A 130 0.65 -17.96 63.73
C GLY A 130 1.90 -17.61 62.91
N ILE A 131 2.19 -16.31 62.73
CA ILE A 131 3.39 -15.85 62.01
C ILE A 131 4.62 -16.06 62.90
N GLY A 132 5.56 -16.91 62.47
CA GLY A 132 6.86 -17.09 63.11
C GLY A 132 7.90 -16.02 62.73
N PRO A 133 9.08 -16.00 63.37
CA PRO A 133 10.07 -14.94 63.20
C PRO A 133 10.53 -14.71 61.75
N HIS A 134 10.75 -15.77 60.96
CA HIS A 134 11.18 -15.66 59.57
C HIS A 134 10.05 -15.17 58.68
N SER A 135 8.82 -15.62 58.92
CA SER A 135 7.63 -15.15 58.21
C SER A 135 7.34 -13.67 58.50
N LEU A 136 7.59 -13.21 59.73
CA LEU A 136 7.42 -11.82 60.14
C LEU A 136 8.47 -10.91 59.49
N GLN A 137 9.73 -11.37 59.40
CA GLN A 137 10.79 -10.67 58.68
C GLN A 137 10.49 -10.53 57.18
N LEU A 138 9.93 -11.57 56.55
CA LEU A 138 9.49 -11.50 55.15
C LEU A 138 8.36 -10.48 54.96
N TYR A 139 7.42 -10.41 55.91
CA TYR A 139 6.32 -9.43 55.89
C TYR A 139 6.83 -8.00 56.10
N GLU A 140 7.76 -7.79 57.03
CA GLU A 140 8.43 -6.50 57.24
C GLU A 140 9.21 -6.06 55.99
N GLN A 141 9.92 -6.97 55.32
CA GLN A 141 10.57 -6.68 54.03
C GLN A 141 9.55 -6.30 52.94
N ALA A 142 8.42 -7.00 52.85
CA ALA A 142 7.37 -6.70 51.88
C ALA A 142 6.70 -5.33 52.12
N LEU A 143 6.64 -4.89 53.38
CA LEU A 143 6.13 -3.58 53.78
C LEU A 143 7.19 -2.45 53.71
N GLY A 144 8.44 -2.78 53.39
CA GLY A 144 9.54 -1.81 53.31
C GLY A 144 10.22 -1.48 54.65
N TYR A 145 9.94 -2.23 55.72
CA TYR A 145 10.59 -2.10 57.03
C TYR A 145 11.87 -2.96 57.18
N GLY A 146 12.22 -3.75 56.17
CA GLY A 146 13.31 -4.73 56.20
C GLY A 146 14.72 -4.14 56.39
N ASP A 147 14.93 -2.87 56.05
CA ASP A 147 16.23 -2.19 56.15
C ASP A 147 16.49 -1.59 57.55
N ALA A 148 15.51 -1.64 58.46
CA ALA A 148 15.54 -0.91 59.73
C ALA A 148 16.07 -1.73 60.94
N ARG A 149 16.44 -2.99 60.77
CA ARG A 149 17.00 -3.79 61.88
C ARG A 149 18.50 -4.00 61.68
N PRO A 150 19.37 -3.33 62.46
CA PRO A 150 20.73 -3.78 62.65
C PRO A 150 20.65 -5.24 63.09
N ARG A 151 21.39 -6.09 62.39
CA ARG A 151 21.62 -7.48 62.79
C ARG A 151 22.47 -7.44 64.05
N ASP A 152 21.87 -7.13 65.19
CA ASP A 152 22.54 -7.21 66.48
C ASP A 152 22.71 -8.69 66.81
N SER A 153 23.80 -9.21 66.27
CA SER A 153 24.34 -10.53 66.51
C SER A 153 25.08 -10.39 67.83
N GLY A 154 24.52 -10.99 68.89
CA GLY A 154 24.97 -10.79 70.26
C GLY A 154 26.48 -10.87 70.47
N GLY A 155 26.96 -10.03 71.38
CA GLY A 155 28.24 -10.15 72.04
C GLY A 155 28.04 -10.40 73.53
N HIS A 156 28.22 -11.67 73.91
CA HIS A 156 28.49 -12.25 75.24
C HIS A 156 27.45 -12.10 76.37
#